data_AF-A0A951JD32-F1
#
_entry.id   AF-A0A951JD32-F1
#
_cell.length_a   1.000
_cell.length_b   1.000
_cell.length_c   1.000
_cell.angle_alpha   90.00
_cell.angle_beta   90.00
_cell.angle_gamma   90.00
#
_symmetry.space_group_name_H-M   'P 1'
#
loop_
_entity.id
_entity.type
_entity.pdbx_description
1 polymer ?
#
loop_
_entity_poly.entity_id
_entity_poly.type
_entity_poly.pdbx_seq_one_letter_code
_entity_poly.pdbx_strand_id
1 'polypeptide(L)'
;MRIRGTCTNCGREFLPEQVVEGGGQCPWCGKVFNRDYTVLLLRALRQADEAGDALEGALNDMAALEDLAMEIDEESVLEPLREALRAMRRRRARA
;
A
#
# COMPACT_ATOMS: atom_id res chain seq x y z
N MET A 1 -3.49 8.04 3.63
CA MET A 1 -2.80 6.97 4.36
C MET A 1 -1.45 6.75 3.70
N ARG A 2 -0.31 6.78 4.41
CA ARG A 2 0.99 6.54 3.75
C ARG A 2 1.38 5.06 3.77
N ILE A 3 1.31 4.41 2.60
CA ILE A 3 1.80 3.04 2.42
C ILE A 3 3.34 3.04 2.48
N ARG A 4 3.92 2.10 3.22
CA ARG A 4 5.37 1.92 3.32
C ARG A 4 5.75 0.48 3.00
N GLY A 5 6.83 0.32 2.24
CA GLY A 5 7.45 -0.98 1.96
C GLY A 5 8.88 -1.04 2.47
N THR A 6 9.40 -2.24 2.69
CA THR A 6 10.81 -2.43 3.07
C THR A 6 11.53 -3.24 1.99
N CYS A 7 12.64 -2.70 1.49
CA CYS A 7 13.46 -3.41 0.51
C CYS A 7 14.10 -4.64 1.16
N THR A 8 13.87 -5.80 0.57
CA THR A 8 14.35 -7.08 1.08
C THR A 8 15.87 -7.25 0.96
N ASN A 9 16.50 -6.39 0.15
CA ASN A 9 17.92 -6.47 -0.16
C ASN A 9 18.77 -5.57 0.72
N CYS A 10 18.34 -4.33 0.97
CA CYS A 10 19.11 -3.37 1.78
C CYS A 10 18.43 -3.04 3.12
N GLY A 11 17.23 -3.57 3.38
CA GLY A 11 16.51 -3.38 4.65
C GLY A 11 15.89 -1.99 4.85
N ARG A 12 16.09 -1.05 3.92
CA ARG A 12 15.56 0.32 4.03
C ARG A 12 14.10 0.41 3.61
N GLU A 13 13.37 1.27 4.30
CA GLU A 13 11.98 1.61 3.97
C GLU A 13 11.90 2.49 2.73
N PHE A 14 10.83 2.35 1.95
CA PHE A 14 10.54 3.17 0.78
C PHE A 14 9.05 3.50 0.72
N LEU A 15 8.73 4.58 0.01
CA LEU A 15 7.36 4.94 -0.36
C LEU A 15 7.03 4.46 -1.78
N PRO A 16 5.77 4.09 -2.07
CA PRO A 16 5.32 3.73 -3.41
C PRO A 16 5.72 4.75 -4.47
N GLU A 17 5.58 6.06 -4.21
CA GLU A 17 5.88 7.09 -5.21
C GLU A 17 7.37 7.07 -5.60
N GLN A 18 8.28 6.89 -4.64
CA GLN A 18 9.72 6.78 -4.89
C GLN A 18 10.06 5.60 -5.81
N VAL A 19 9.32 4.50 -5.69
CA VAL A 19 9.52 3.32 -6.54
C VAL A 19 8.94 3.56 -7.94
N VAL A 20 7.80 4.25 -8.02
CA VAL A 20 7.17 4.65 -9.28
C VAL A 20 8.06 5.62 -10.06
N GLU A 21 8.58 6.66 -9.42
CA GLU A 21 9.54 7.61 -9.99
C GLU A 21 10.84 6.92 -10.42
N GLY A 22 11.32 5.96 -9.62
CA GLY A 22 12.51 5.17 -9.91
C GLY A 22 12.31 4.08 -10.97
N GLY A 23 11.11 3.91 -11.55
CA GLY A 23 10.86 2.91 -12.59
C GLY A 23 10.83 1.46 -12.08
N GLY A 24 10.49 1.23 -10.81
CA GLY A 24 10.28 -0.11 -10.24
C GLY A 24 11.50 -0.70 -9.54
N GLN A 25 12.49 0.13 -9.25
CA GLN A 25 13.68 -0.23 -8.48
C GLN A 25 13.66 0.38 -7.07
N CYS A 26 14.40 -0.25 -6.16
CA CYS A 26 14.65 0.29 -4.84
C CYS A 26 15.38 1.64 -4.94
N PRO A 27 14.85 2.72 -4.34
CA PRO A 27 15.45 4.06 -4.43
C PRO A 27 16.82 4.15 -3.75
N TRP A 28 17.17 3.17 -2.90
CA TRP A 28 18.40 3.20 -2.10
C TRP A 28 19.53 2.34 -2.66
N CYS A 29 19.22 1.21 -3.31
CA CYS A 29 20.23 0.26 -3.76
C CYS A 29 20.09 -0.14 -5.23
N GLY A 30 19.12 0.42 -5.97
CA GLY A 30 18.92 0.16 -7.39
C GLY A 30 18.41 -1.26 -7.72
N LYS A 31 18.12 -2.10 -6.73
CA LYS A 31 17.56 -3.43 -7.00
C LYS A 31 16.17 -3.31 -7.61
N VAL A 32 15.99 -3.84 -8.82
CA VAL A 32 14.68 -4.01 -9.45
C VAL A 32 13.84 -4.96 -8.61
N PHE A 33 12.63 -4.53 -8.21
CA PHE A 33 11.78 -5.33 -7.32
C PHE A 33 11.16 -6.53 -8.03
N ASN A 34 10.83 -6.40 -9.31
CA ASN A 34 10.33 -7.49 -10.13
C ASN A 34 10.66 -7.22 -11.59
N ARG A 35 11.57 -7.99 -12.20
CA ARG A 35 12.01 -7.77 -13.59
C ARG A 35 10.94 -8.09 -14.63
N ASP A 36 10.18 -9.15 -14.39
CA ASP A 36 9.24 -9.68 -15.39
C ASP A 36 7.91 -8.90 -15.37
N TYR A 37 7.58 -8.28 -14.23
CA TYR A 37 6.28 -7.64 -14.00
C TYR A 37 6.41 -6.19 -13.48
N THR A 38 7.47 -5.47 -13.84
CA THR A 38 7.70 -4.08 -13.40
C THR A 38 6.49 -3.18 -13.64
N VAL A 39 5.93 -3.20 -14.85
CA VAL A 39 4.79 -2.33 -15.21
C VAL A 39 3.55 -2.61 -14.35
N LEU A 40 3.27 -3.89 -14.10
CA LEU A 40 2.15 -4.29 -13.26
C LEU A 40 2.36 -3.86 -11.80
N LEU A 41 3.58 -4.03 -11.28
CA LEU A 41 3.95 -3.57 -9.95
C LEU A 41 3.78 -2.06 -9.80
N LEU A 42 4.29 -1.28 -10.75
CA LEU A 42 4.19 0.18 -10.72
C LEU A 42 2.73 0.66 -10.74
N ARG A 43 1.90 0.04 -11.59
CA ARG A 43 0.46 0.32 -11.63
C ARG A 43 -0.20 0.00 -10.28
N ALA A 44 0.07 -1.17 -9.72
CA ALA A 44 -0.52 -1.59 -8.45
C ALA A 44 -0.09 -0.69 -7.28
N LEU A 45 1.18 -0.28 -7.24
CA LEU A 45 1.70 0.63 -6.21
C LEU A 45 1.02 1.99 -6.27
N ARG A 46 0.91 2.59 -7.46
CA ARG A 46 0.23 3.88 -7.64
C ARG A 46 -1.24 3.79 -7.23
N GLN A 47 -1.95 2.76 -7.69
CA GLN A 47 -3.36 2.57 -7.36
C GLN A 47 -3.60 2.35 -5.87
N ALA A 48 -2.73 1.60 -5.20
CA ALA A 48 -2.85 1.35 -3.76
C ALA A 48 -2.68 2.66 -2.95
N ASP A 49 -1.73 3.50 -3.35
CA ASP A 49 -1.45 4.78 -2.68
C ASP A 49 -2.61 5.76 -2.86
N GLU A 50 -3.06 5.97 -4.10
CA GLU A 50 -4.20 6.84 -4.43
C GLU A 50 -5.50 6.39 -3.74
N ALA A 51 -5.81 5.08 -3.77
CA ALA A 51 -7.01 4.55 -3.13
C ALA A 51 -6.93 4.63 -1.60
N GLY A 52 -5.73 4.47 -1.03
CA GLY A 52 -5.50 4.58 0.40
C GLY A 52 -5.72 5.99 0.93
N ASP A 53 -5.24 6.99 0.20
CA ASP A 53 -5.49 8.41 0.50
C ASP A 53 -6.98 8.74 0.37
N ALA A 54 -7.65 8.27 -0.69
CA ALA A 54 -9.08 8.48 -0.88
C ALA A 54 -9.94 7.89 0.26
N LEU A 55 -9.63 6.66 0.69
CA LEU A 55 -10.34 6.01 1.80
C LEU A 55 -10.10 6.76 3.13
N GLU A 56 -8.85 7.09 3.46
CA GLU A 56 -8.53 7.83 4.68
C GLU A 56 -9.20 9.20 4.70
N GLY A 57 -9.18 9.92 3.56
CA GLY A 57 -9.86 11.20 3.41
C GLY A 57 -11.36 11.09 3.66
N ALA A 58 -12.03 10.13 3.02
CA ALA A 58 -13.47 9.93 3.20
C ALA A 58 -13.84 9.60 4.65
N LEU A 59 -13.05 8.76 5.33
CA LEU A 59 -13.29 8.43 6.75
C LEU A 59 -13.07 9.64 7.66
N ASN A 60 -12.06 10.48 7.39
CA ASN A 60 -11.84 11.73 8.13
C ASN A 60 -12.98 12.73 7.92
N ASP A 61 -13.46 12.88 6.68
CA ASP A 61 -14.59 13.76 6.37
C ASP A 61 -15.85 13.29 7.08
N MET A 62 -16.11 11.99 7.15
CA MET A 62 -17.22 11.42 7.92
C MET A 62 -17.05 11.68 9.42
N ALA A 63 -15.85 11.49 9.96
CA ALA A 63 -15.56 11.73 11.38
C ALA A 63 -15.71 13.20 11.78
N ALA A 64 -15.66 14.13 10.82
CA ALA A 64 -15.88 15.55 11.03
C ALA A 64 -17.37 15.95 11.08
N LEU A 65 -18.30 15.04 10.73
CA LEU A 65 -19.73 15.30 10.78
C LEU A 65 -20.27 15.07 12.20
N GLU A 66 -20.98 16.07 12.73
CA GLU A 66 -21.71 15.95 13.99
C GLU A 66 -23.02 15.14 13.79
N ASP A 67 -23.46 14.43 14.83
CA ASP A 67 -24.75 13.71 14.90
C ASP A 67 -25.02 12.65 13.81
N LEU A 68 -24.04 11.79 13.51
CA LEU A 68 -24.25 10.64 12.64
C LEU A 68 -25.16 9.59 13.30
N ALA A 69 -26.33 9.35 12.70
CA ALA A 69 -27.22 8.23 13.05
C ALA A 69 -26.75 6.90 12.42
N MET A 70 -25.45 6.67 12.36
CA MET A 70 -24.83 5.48 11.81
C MET A 70 -23.46 5.22 12.45
N GLU A 71 -23.07 3.95 12.50
CA GLU A 71 -21.74 3.51 12.93
C GLU A 71 -21.09 2.71 11.79
N ILE A 72 -19.80 2.89 11.58
CA ILE A 72 -19.00 2.04 10.70
C ILE A 72 -18.36 0.95 11.55
N ASP A 73 -18.56 -0.31 11.16
CA ASP A 73 -17.81 -1.43 11.74
C ASP A 73 -16.35 -1.38 11.26
N GLU A 74 -15.43 -1.07 12.18
CA GLU A 74 -13.99 -0.99 11.94
C GLU A 74 -13.43 -2.27 11.29
N GLU A 75 -13.86 -3.43 11.76
CA GLU A 75 -13.31 -4.71 11.30
C GLU A 75 -13.76 -5.03 9.87
N SER A 76 -14.94 -4.56 9.46
CA SER A 76 -15.39 -4.66 8.07
C SER A 76 -14.49 -3.90 7.08
N VAL A 77 -13.77 -2.87 7.55
CA VAL A 77 -12.81 -2.09 6.75
C VAL A 77 -11.40 -2.69 6.85
N LEU A 78 -10.96 -3.01 8.07
CA LEU A 78 -9.57 -3.41 8.31
C LEU A 78 -9.27 -4.86 7.94
N GLU A 79 -10.20 -5.79 8.12
CA GLU A 79 -9.92 -7.22 7.88
C GLU A 79 -9.59 -7.52 6.42
N PRO A 80 -10.32 -7.00 5.41
CA PRO A 80 -9.95 -7.19 4.00
C PRO A 80 -8.54 -6.70 3.66
N LEU A 81 -8.12 -5.57 4.23
CA LEU A 81 -6.77 -5.02 4.05
C LEU A 81 -5.72 -5.93 4.68
N ARG A 82 -5.97 -6.40 5.91
CA ARG A 82 -5.09 -7.35 6.62
C ARG A 82 -4.96 -8.65 5.86
N GLU A 83 -6.05 -9.20 5.31
CA GLU A 83 -6.04 -10.43 4.51
C GLU A 83 -5.19 -10.30 3.25
N ALA A 84 -5.33 -9.18 2.51
CA ALA A 84 -4.53 -8.90 1.33
C ALA A 84 -3.03 -8.84 1.67
N LEU A 85 -2.64 -8.11 2.73
CA LEU A 85 -1.26 -8.02 3.19
C LEU A 85 -0.70 -9.37 3.67
N ARG A 86 -1.52 -10.16 4.39
CA ARG A 86 -1.16 -11.53 4.79
C ARG A 86 -0.92 -12.41 3.56
N ALA A 87 -1.76 -12.32 2.52
CA ALA A 87 -1.59 -13.07 1.28
C ALA A 87 -0.27 -12.71 0.56
N MET A 88 0.09 -11.42 0.51
CA MET A 88 1.37 -10.98 -0.04
C MET A 88 2.58 -11.56 0.72
N ARG A 89 2.55 -11.52 2.06
CA ARG A 89 3.62 -12.10 2.90
C ARG A 89 3.76 -13.61 2.70
N ARG A 90 2.64 -14.34 2.62
CA ARG A 90 2.65 -15.79 2.36
C ARG A 90 3.26 -16.15 1.01
N ARG A 91 2.95 -15.38 -0.04
CA ARG A 91 3.54 -15.60 -1.38
C ARG A 91 5.04 -15.37 -1.37
N ARG A 92 5.50 -14.31 -0.69
CA ARG A 92 6.93 -14.04 -0.52
C ARG A 92 7.66 -15.14 0.24
N ALA A 93 7.08 -15.68 1.31
CA ALA A 93 7.74 -16.74 2.09
C ALA A 93 7.94 -18.05 1.29
N ARG A 94 7.27 -18.20 0.13
CA ARG A 94 7.38 -19.36 -0.75
C ARG A 94 8.32 -19.14 -1.95
N ALA A 95 8.79 -17.90 -2.15
CA ALA A 95 9.65 -17.49 -3.26
C ALA A 95 11.09 -17.32 -2.79
#